data_AF-A0A2Z2NQF7-F1
#
_entry.id   AF-A0A2Z2NQF7-F1
#
_cell.length_a   1.000
_cell.length_b   1.000
_cell.length_c   1.000
_cell.angle_alpha   90.00
_cell.angle_beta   90.00
_cell.angle_gamma   90.00
#
_symmetry.space_group_name_H-M   'P 1'
#
loop_
_entity.id
_entity.type
_entity.pdbx_description
1 polymer ?
#
loop_
_entity_poly.entity_id
_entity_poly.type
_entity_poly.pdbx_seq_one_letter_code
_entity_poly.pdbx_strand_id
1 'polypeptide(L)'
;MGYVSVNEDVSDNEVTAEGTFVRYASDIAGNLIASSFTAGLDLNACTVETIDSSDLNLGPDTSIPDLNSDLIPELVSAGEALPFSSSAGSYIELQRNEQSGFIFYTSEPESVPGPTPSQLTLNIPGDVFPEFSNVDMPTVEPLIFISPEQGQSITPATNFSWTPGTNADAHITISAANISFAGTALVTVVTCVVTDDGQFSFPSQTQSDMGDSFNSILGGSLTRQVFTFQQQGNTALILTATSSS
;
A
#
# COMPACT_ATOMS: atom_id res chain seq x y z
N MET A 1 -6.57 -0.12 -15.31
CA MET A 1 -6.34 0.14 -13.91
C MET A 1 -7.53 0.91 -13.40
N GLY A 2 -8.08 0.44 -12.30
CA GLY A 2 -8.85 1.27 -11.40
C GLY A 2 -8.32 1.07 -9.99
N TYR A 3 -8.59 2.05 -9.15
CA TYR A 3 -8.20 2.06 -7.75
C TYR A 3 -9.44 2.16 -6.88
N VAL A 4 -9.39 1.53 -5.72
CA VAL A 4 -10.48 1.39 -4.77
C VAL A 4 -9.91 1.66 -3.38
N SER A 5 -10.51 2.57 -2.61
CA SER A 5 -10.07 2.90 -1.23
C SER A 5 -11.27 2.97 -0.30
N VAL A 6 -11.12 2.38 0.88
CA VAL A 6 -11.96 2.62 2.05
C VAL A 6 -11.05 3.07 3.17
N ASN A 7 -11.13 4.35 3.51
CA ASN A 7 -10.31 4.96 4.56
C ASN A 7 -11.17 5.14 5.81
N GLU A 8 -10.67 4.65 6.94
CA GLU A 8 -11.32 4.82 8.25
C GLU A 8 -10.95 6.19 8.84
N ASP A 9 -11.85 6.81 9.61
CA ASP A 9 -11.52 8.06 10.32
C ASP A 9 -10.45 7.80 11.40
N VAL A 10 -9.52 8.74 11.56
CA VAL A 10 -8.19 8.60 12.20
C VAL A 10 -8.20 8.52 13.74
N SER A 11 -9.31 8.17 14.37
CA SER A 11 -9.42 8.22 15.84
C SER A 11 -8.84 7.03 16.59
N ASP A 12 -8.64 5.89 15.92
CA ASP A 12 -8.30 4.61 16.56
C ASP A 12 -7.61 3.63 15.59
N ASN A 13 -6.28 3.74 15.42
CA ASN A 13 -5.44 2.81 14.63
C ASN A 13 -6.08 2.42 13.29
N GLU A 14 -6.02 3.34 12.33
CA GLU A 14 -6.65 3.25 11.02
C GLU A 14 -6.39 1.88 10.37
N VAL A 15 -7.47 1.10 10.18
CA VAL A 15 -7.44 -0.06 9.29
C VAL A 15 -8.01 0.39 7.96
N THR A 16 -7.16 0.45 6.94
CA THR A 16 -7.59 0.82 5.58
C THR A 16 -7.75 -0.43 4.74
N ALA A 17 -8.81 -0.48 3.93
CA ALA A 17 -9.05 -1.52 2.95
C ALA A 17 -8.95 -0.92 1.55
N GLU A 18 -7.96 -1.35 0.78
CA GLU A 18 -7.70 -0.86 -0.58
C GLU A 18 -7.79 -2.00 -1.58
N GLY A 19 -8.07 -1.64 -2.84
CA GLY A 19 -8.10 -2.57 -3.95
C GLY A 19 -7.54 -1.92 -5.20
N THR A 20 -6.61 -2.60 -5.86
CA THR A 20 -6.14 -2.21 -7.19
C THR A 20 -6.52 -3.30 -8.17
N PHE A 21 -7.10 -2.91 -9.30
CA PHE A 21 -7.44 -3.87 -10.34
C PHE A 21 -6.92 -3.44 -11.70
N VAL A 22 -6.40 -4.40 -12.45
CA VAL A 22 -5.64 -4.16 -13.66
C VAL A 22 -6.09 -5.14 -14.74
N ARG A 23 -6.25 -4.62 -15.97
CA ARG A 23 -6.40 -5.42 -17.18
C ARG A 23 -5.19 -5.19 -18.08
N TYR A 24 -4.68 -6.26 -18.65
CA TYR A 24 -3.56 -6.23 -19.59
C TYR A 24 -4.04 -6.50 -21.01
N ALA A 25 -3.33 -5.95 -22.01
CA ALA A 25 -3.68 -6.13 -23.42
C ALA A 25 -3.62 -7.60 -23.90
N SER A 26 -2.84 -8.44 -23.21
CA SER A 26 -2.69 -9.87 -23.49
C SER A 26 -2.77 -10.70 -22.23
N ASP A 27 -3.06 -11.99 -22.38
CA ASP A 27 -2.97 -12.95 -21.27
C ASP A 27 -1.57 -12.94 -20.67
N ILE A 28 -1.51 -12.87 -19.34
CA ILE A 28 -0.27 -12.94 -18.58
C ILE A 28 -0.30 -14.19 -17.73
N ALA A 29 0.81 -14.92 -17.71
CA ALA A 29 0.97 -16.06 -16.83
C ALA A 29 0.83 -15.59 -15.37
N GLY A 30 -0.05 -16.21 -14.60
CA GLY A 30 -0.40 -15.71 -13.27
C GLY A 30 0.74 -15.61 -12.28
N ASN A 31 1.73 -16.50 -12.43
CA ASN A 31 2.95 -16.43 -11.66
C ASN A 31 3.75 -15.15 -11.94
N LEU A 32 3.70 -14.58 -13.15
CA LEU A 32 4.40 -13.33 -13.46
C LEU A 32 3.75 -12.15 -12.74
N ILE A 33 2.41 -12.04 -12.79
CA ILE A 33 1.69 -10.98 -12.08
C ILE A 33 1.91 -11.11 -10.57
N ALA A 34 1.68 -12.30 -10.01
CA ALA A 34 1.90 -12.51 -8.58
C ALA A 34 3.36 -12.22 -8.21
N SER A 35 4.32 -12.69 -9.01
CA SER A 35 5.73 -12.42 -8.78
C SER A 35 6.10 -10.97 -8.92
N SER A 36 5.44 -10.16 -9.74
CA SER A 36 5.79 -8.74 -9.83
C SER A 36 5.31 -7.95 -8.62
N PHE A 37 4.16 -8.34 -8.05
CA PHE A 37 3.68 -7.76 -6.80
C PHE A 37 4.52 -8.24 -5.61
N THR A 38 4.95 -9.50 -5.59
CA THR A 38 5.77 -10.04 -4.49
C THR A 38 7.28 -9.86 -4.68
N ALA A 39 7.79 -9.66 -5.89
CA ALA A 39 9.22 -9.39 -6.12
C ALA A 39 9.60 -7.97 -5.72
N GLY A 40 8.63 -7.05 -5.63
CA GLY A 40 8.83 -5.79 -4.90
C GLY A 40 8.89 -5.98 -3.38
N LEU A 41 8.36 -7.09 -2.87
CA LEU A 41 8.38 -7.46 -1.46
C LEU A 41 9.57 -8.40 -1.17
N ASP A 42 10.78 -7.98 -1.52
CA ASP A 42 11.98 -8.66 -1.00
C ASP A 42 11.99 -8.46 0.53
N LEU A 43 11.47 -9.47 1.25
CA LEU A 43 11.28 -9.36 2.69
C LEU A 43 12.63 -9.15 3.37
N ASN A 44 12.67 -8.13 4.21
CA ASN A 44 13.86 -7.61 4.89
C ASN A 44 14.85 -6.91 3.95
N ALA A 45 14.36 -6.39 2.82
CA ALA A 45 15.10 -5.45 1.98
C ALA A 45 14.67 -4.00 2.24
N CYS A 46 15.58 -3.10 1.91
CA CYS A 46 15.36 -1.66 1.93
C CYS A 46 15.87 -1.04 0.64
N THR A 47 15.12 -0.07 0.13
CA THR A 47 15.56 0.83 -0.93
C THR A 47 15.89 2.19 -0.33
N VAL A 48 16.96 2.81 -0.82
CA VAL A 48 17.32 4.19 -0.49
C VAL A 48 17.43 4.95 -1.80
N GLU A 49 16.59 5.96 -1.96
CA GLU A 49 16.52 6.77 -3.17
C GLU A 49 16.78 8.23 -2.82
N THR A 50 17.60 8.91 -3.63
CA THR A 50 17.83 10.35 -3.51
C THR A 50 17.24 11.03 -4.73
N ILE A 51 16.25 11.88 -4.48
CA ILE A 51 15.49 12.59 -5.49
C ILE A 51 15.91 14.07 -5.43
N ASP A 52 16.32 14.62 -6.56
CA ASP A 52 16.48 16.06 -6.69
C ASP A 52 15.09 16.70 -6.82
N SER A 53 14.89 17.87 -6.21
CA SER A 53 13.70 18.70 -6.44
C SER A 53 13.25 18.88 -7.89
N SER A 54 14.17 18.79 -8.87
CA SER A 54 13.84 18.82 -10.30
C SER A 54 13.19 17.54 -10.81
N ASP A 55 13.39 16.42 -10.11
CA ASP A 55 12.86 15.10 -10.40
C ASP A 55 11.64 14.74 -9.52
N LEU A 56 11.21 15.65 -8.63
CA LEU A 56 9.98 15.50 -7.85
C LEU A 56 8.76 15.58 -8.77
N ASN A 57 8.45 14.47 -9.43
CA ASN A 57 7.19 14.31 -10.11
C ASN A 57 6.15 13.82 -9.09
N LEU A 58 5.49 14.76 -8.42
CA LEU A 58 4.39 14.50 -7.47
C LEU A 58 3.10 14.06 -8.17
N GLY A 59 3.21 13.31 -9.27
CA GLY A 59 2.06 12.62 -9.84
C GLY A 59 1.45 11.68 -8.80
N PRO A 60 0.18 11.28 -8.97
CA PRO A 60 -0.42 10.28 -8.10
C PRO A 60 0.51 9.07 -8.04
N ASP A 61 0.98 8.73 -6.84
CA ASP A 61 1.80 7.55 -6.58
C ASP A 61 0.91 6.32 -6.81
N THR A 62 0.89 5.85 -8.06
CA THR A 62 0.32 4.54 -8.36
C THR A 62 1.40 3.55 -7.98
N SER A 63 1.38 3.05 -6.75
CA SER A 63 2.27 2.06 -6.16
C SER A 63 2.25 0.68 -6.84
N ILE A 64 1.95 0.65 -8.14
CA ILE A 64 2.07 -0.52 -8.98
C ILE A 64 3.55 -0.67 -9.31
N PRO A 65 4.16 -1.84 -9.04
CA PRO A 65 5.51 -2.14 -9.48
C PRO A 65 5.64 -1.80 -10.96
N ASP A 66 6.77 -1.21 -11.38
CA ASP A 66 7.05 -0.99 -12.80
C ASP A 66 7.14 -2.37 -13.49
N LEU A 67 5.98 -2.85 -13.94
CA LEU A 67 5.84 -4.07 -14.69
C LEU A 67 6.49 -3.76 -16.01
N ASN A 68 7.70 -4.30 -16.24
CA ASN A 68 8.49 -4.26 -17.47
C ASN A 68 7.74 -3.56 -18.62
N SER A 69 8.29 -2.46 -19.14
CA SER A 69 7.73 -1.51 -20.14
C SER A 69 6.79 -2.04 -21.25
N ASP A 70 6.75 -3.33 -21.49
CA ASP A 70 5.86 -4.05 -22.39
C ASP A 70 4.46 -4.32 -21.80
N LEU A 71 4.26 -4.21 -20.48
CA LEU A 71 2.98 -4.45 -19.81
C LEU A 71 2.29 -3.13 -19.46
N ILE A 72 1.62 -2.54 -20.46
CA ILE A 72 0.85 -1.31 -20.23
C ILE A 72 -0.53 -1.68 -19.66
N PRO A 73 -0.87 -1.28 -18.42
CA PRO A 73 -2.19 -1.52 -17.86
C PRO A 73 -3.23 -0.65 -18.57
N GLU A 74 -4.36 -1.25 -18.98
CA GLU A 74 -5.47 -0.50 -19.59
C GLU A 74 -6.41 0.02 -18.52
N LEU A 75 -6.69 1.33 -18.48
CA LEU A 75 -7.75 1.94 -17.66
C LEU A 75 -9.10 1.34 -18.04
N VAL A 76 -9.76 0.67 -17.09
CA VAL A 76 -10.99 -0.09 -17.32
C VAL A 76 -11.97 0.15 -16.19
N SER A 77 -13.25 0.24 -16.55
CA SER A 77 -14.35 0.29 -15.61
C SER A 77 -14.63 -1.10 -15.05
N ALA A 78 -15.00 -1.14 -13.77
CA ALA A 78 -15.43 -2.34 -13.03
C ALA A 78 -16.94 -2.30 -12.68
N GLY A 79 -17.67 -1.37 -13.30
CA GLY A 79 -19.07 -1.05 -13.01
C GLY A 79 -19.24 0.37 -12.49
N GLU A 80 -20.49 0.77 -12.22
CA GLU A 80 -20.82 2.10 -11.68
C GLU A 80 -20.51 2.22 -10.18
N ALA A 81 -20.59 1.11 -9.45
CA ALA A 81 -20.34 1.09 -8.02
C ALA A 81 -19.79 -0.27 -7.57
N LEU A 82 -18.99 -0.26 -6.49
CA LEU A 82 -18.37 -1.44 -5.91
C LEU A 82 -18.81 -1.59 -4.45
N PRO A 83 -19.75 -2.51 -4.15
CA PRO A 83 -20.22 -2.69 -2.79
C PRO A 83 -19.27 -3.59 -1.97
N PHE A 84 -18.96 -3.11 -0.78
CA PHE A 84 -18.37 -3.86 0.31
C PHE A 84 -19.47 -4.34 1.27
N SER A 85 -19.37 -5.59 1.70
CA SER A 85 -20.31 -6.20 2.64
C SER A 85 -19.56 -6.93 3.74
N SER A 86 -20.25 -7.20 4.85
CA SER A 86 -19.76 -8.04 5.94
C SER A 86 -20.83 -9.08 6.30
N SER A 87 -20.55 -9.93 7.29
CA SER A 87 -21.56 -10.83 7.87
C SER A 87 -22.75 -10.10 8.50
N ALA A 88 -22.60 -8.82 8.84
CA ALA A 88 -23.68 -7.97 9.36
C ALA A 88 -24.57 -7.35 8.25
N GLY A 89 -24.19 -7.49 6.98
CA GLY A 89 -24.88 -6.94 5.82
C GLY A 89 -24.02 -5.96 5.01
N SER A 90 -24.68 -5.12 4.22
CA SER A 90 -24.02 -4.07 3.43
C SER A 90 -23.25 -3.12 4.35
N TYR A 91 -22.01 -2.81 3.99
CA TYR A 91 -21.16 -1.88 4.75
C TYR A 91 -21.07 -0.53 4.05
N ILE A 92 -20.48 -0.51 2.86
CA ILE A 92 -20.22 0.71 2.09
C ILE A 92 -20.30 0.41 0.60
N GLU A 93 -20.67 1.42 -0.18
CA GLU A 93 -20.68 1.33 -1.64
C GLU A 93 -19.77 2.43 -2.21
N LEU A 94 -18.78 2.03 -2.99
CA LEU A 94 -17.82 2.96 -3.60
C LEU A 94 -18.29 3.36 -4.98
N GLN A 95 -18.43 4.66 -5.19
CA GLN A 95 -18.94 5.22 -6.42
C GLN A 95 -17.82 5.41 -7.43
N ARG A 96 -18.10 5.13 -8.70
CA ARG A 96 -17.19 5.39 -9.81
C ARG A 96 -16.98 6.90 -9.96
N ASN A 97 -15.72 7.30 -9.97
CA ASN A 97 -15.27 8.64 -10.28
C ASN A 97 -14.31 8.60 -11.47
N GLU A 98 -14.25 9.71 -12.21
CA GLU A 98 -13.36 9.86 -13.35
C GLU A 98 -12.71 11.25 -13.36
N GLN A 99 -11.38 11.28 -13.36
CA GLN A 99 -10.62 12.52 -13.41
C GLN A 99 -9.42 12.36 -14.35
N SER A 100 -9.29 13.27 -15.33
CA SER A 100 -8.18 13.25 -16.30
C SER A 100 -8.01 11.91 -17.03
N GLY A 101 -9.11 11.18 -17.24
CA GLY A 101 -9.12 9.86 -17.87
C GLY A 101 -8.83 8.69 -16.94
N PHE A 102 -8.51 8.94 -15.66
CA PHE A 102 -8.34 7.91 -14.64
C PHE A 102 -9.68 7.57 -13.99
N ILE A 103 -9.94 6.26 -13.83
CA ILE A 103 -11.11 5.75 -13.14
C ILE A 103 -10.70 5.32 -11.73
N PHE A 104 -11.41 5.79 -10.71
CA PHE A 104 -11.21 5.40 -9.32
C PHE A 104 -12.55 5.27 -8.60
N TYR A 105 -12.57 4.53 -7.51
CA TYR A 105 -13.77 4.22 -6.74
C TYR A 105 -13.54 4.60 -5.29
N THR A 106 -14.37 5.50 -4.80
CA THR A 106 -14.25 6.08 -3.46
C THR A 106 -15.63 6.18 -2.81
N SER A 107 -15.64 6.28 -1.49
CA SER A 107 -16.87 6.48 -0.73
C SER A 107 -17.28 7.94 -0.65
N GLU A 108 -18.55 8.17 -0.33
CA GLU A 108 -19.05 9.46 0.11
C GLU A 108 -19.76 9.29 1.48
N PRO A 109 -19.26 9.92 2.57
CA PRO A 109 -18.03 10.73 2.66
C PRO A 109 -16.74 9.93 2.44
N GLU A 110 -15.63 10.62 2.17
CA GLU A 110 -14.32 10.02 1.85
C GLU A 110 -13.77 9.14 2.99
N SER A 111 -14.06 9.49 4.24
CA SER A 111 -13.75 8.67 5.41
C SER A 111 -15.03 8.07 6.00
N VAL A 112 -14.98 6.79 6.36
CA VAL A 112 -16.08 6.11 7.04
C VAL A 112 -15.86 5.96 8.53
N PRO A 113 -16.94 6.00 9.34
CA PRO A 113 -16.83 5.75 10.76
C PRO A 113 -16.27 4.36 11.05
N GLY A 114 -15.27 4.33 11.92
CA GLY A 114 -14.68 3.11 12.45
C GLY A 114 -15.54 2.41 13.52
N PRO A 115 -15.20 1.16 13.86
CA PRO A 115 -14.16 0.35 13.23
C PRO A 115 -14.62 -0.29 11.93
N THR A 116 -13.69 -0.47 10.98
CA THR A 116 -13.91 -1.30 9.80
C THR A 116 -14.38 -2.71 10.20
N PRO A 117 -15.50 -3.24 9.64
CA PRO A 117 -16.01 -4.56 10.01
C PRO A 117 -15.00 -5.67 9.72
N SER A 118 -15.02 -6.73 10.52
CA SER A 118 -14.30 -7.96 10.19
C SER A 118 -14.98 -8.70 9.03
N GLN A 119 -14.18 -9.50 8.31
CA GLN A 119 -14.66 -10.34 7.20
C GLN A 119 -15.37 -9.53 6.11
N LEU A 120 -14.78 -8.40 5.73
CA LEU A 120 -15.26 -7.63 4.58
C LEU A 120 -15.10 -8.43 3.30
N THR A 121 -16.09 -8.33 2.43
CA THR A 121 -16.04 -8.84 1.07
C THR A 121 -16.29 -7.73 0.08
N LEU A 122 -15.50 -7.71 -1.00
CA LEU A 122 -15.68 -6.84 -2.15
C LEU A 122 -16.49 -7.57 -3.22
N ASN A 123 -17.47 -6.89 -3.78
CA ASN A 123 -18.14 -7.33 -5.01
C ASN A 123 -17.81 -6.37 -6.14
N ILE A 124 -17.38 -6.92 -7.26
CA ILE A 124 -17.15 -6.22 -8.52
C ILE A 124 -18.20 -6.72 -9.51
N PRO A 125 -19.24 -5.92 -9.82
CA PRO A 125 -20.31 -6.33 -10.75
C PRO A 125 -19.80 -6.65 -12.16
N GLY A 126 -18.66 -6.06 -12.53
CA GLY A 126 -18.05 -6.19 -13.85
C GLY A 126 -18.57 -5.15 -14.85
N ASP A 127 -17.73 -4.88 -15.85
CA ASP A 127 -17.99 -4.08 -17.04
C ASP A 127 -16.92 -4.46 -18.09
N VAL A 128 -15.94 -3.60 -18.37
CA VAL A 128 -14.76 -3.96 -19.15
C VAL A 128 -13.82 -4.86 -18.31
N PHE A 129 -13.72 -4.58 -17.02
CA PHE A 129 -13.12 -5.49 -16.04
C PHE A 129 -14.13 -6.59 -15.68
N PRO A 130 -13.73 -7.87 -15.56
CA PRO A 130 -14.68 -8.96 -15.31
C PRO A 130 -15.28 -8.89 -13.90
N GLU A 131 -16.39 -9.62 -13.74
CA GLU A 131 -17.06 -9.76 -12.45
C GLU A 131 -16.20 -10.55 -11.45
N PHE A 132 -16.12 -10.05 -10.22
CA PHE A 132 -15.62 -10.79 -9.06
C PHE A 132 -16.65 -10.71 -7.94
N SER A 133 -17.20 -11.85 -7.55
CA SER A 133 -18.27 -11.92 -6.54
C SER A 133 -17.73 -12.42 -5.19
N ASN A 134 -18.07 -11.71 -4.11
CA ASN A 134 -17.71 -12.03 -2.72
C ASN A 134 -16.21 -12.30 -2.50
N VAL A 135 -15.36 -11.40 -2.98
CA VAL A 135 -13.92 -11.50 -2.76
C VAL A 135 -13.59 -11.11 -1.33
N ASP A 136 -13.02 -12.03 -0.56
CA ASP A 136 -12.59 -11.75 0.81
C ASP A 136 -11.48 -10.69 0.83
N MET A 137 -11.69 -9.63 1.60
CA MET A 137 -10.64 -8.69 1.95
C MET A 137 -9.66 -9.34 2.93
N PRO A 138 -8.35 -9.12 2.77
CA PRO A 138 -7.40 -9.53 3.79
C PRO A 138 -7.74 -8.88 5.13
N THR A 139 -7.45 -9.58 6.23
CA THR A 139 -7.56 -9.02 7.58
C THR A 139 -6.16 -8.68 8.10
N VAL A 140 -6.04 -7.51 8.69
CA VAL A 140 -4.80 -7.01 9.31
C VAL A 140 -5.04 -6.70 10.78
N GLU A 141 -4.14 -7.13 11.65
CA GLU A 141 -4.19 -6.80 13.07
C GLU A 141 -3.67 -5.38 13.31
N PRO A 142 -4.21 -4.64 14.30
CA PRO A 142 -3.72 -3.30 14.62
C PRO A 142 -2.21 -3.25 14.88
N LEU A 143 -1.51 -2.32 14.23
CA LEU A 143 -0.10 -2.08 14.49
C LEU A 143 0.07 -1.34 15.82
N ILE A 144 0.73 -1.98 16.79
CA ILE A 144 1.08 -1.34 18.07
C ILE A 144 2.57 -1.03 18.03
N PHE A 145 2.90 0.20 17.65
CA PHE A 145 4.27 0.68 17.56
C PHE A 145 4.83 1.04 18.95
N ILE A 146 6.06 0.58 19.24
CA ILE A 146 6.69 0.69 20.55
C ILE A 146 7.90 1.63 20.51
N SER A 147 8.75 1.51 19.48
CA SER A 147 9.98 2.30 19.33
C SER A 147 10.34 2.51 17.86
N PRO A 148 10.91 3.66 17.48
CA PRO A 148 11.06 4.87 18.31
C PRO A 148 9.71 5.50 18.71
N GLU A 149 9.69 6.36 19.74
CA GLU A 149 8.46 7.07 20.11
C GLU A 149 7.94 7.92 18.94
N GLN A 150 6.63 8.09 18.84
CA GLN A 150 6.02 8.89 17.78
C GLN A 150 6.64 10.30 17.73
N GLY A 151 7.02 10.74 16.53
CA GLY A 151 7.66 12.04 16.30
C GLY A 151 9.17 12.08 16.56
N GLN A 152 9.78 10.98 17.02
CA GLN A 152 11.24 10.88 17.08
C GLN A 152 11.85 10.73 15.68
N SER A 153 13.02 11.33 15.50
CA SER A 153 13.78 11.21 14.26
C SER A 153 14.21 9.77 13.98
N ILE A 154 14.05 9.35 12.73
CA ILE A 154 14.67 8.12 12.22
C ILE A 154 16.05 8.47 11.68
N THR A 155 17.04 7.66 12.07
CA THR A 155 18.45 7.74 11.70
C THR A 155 18.93 6.38 11.23
N PRO A 156 20.11 6.26 10.59
CA PRO A 156 20.66 4.95 10.21
C PRO A 156 20.82 3.99 11.40
N ALA A 157 21.01 4.50 12.61
CA ALA A 157 21.16 3.68 13.83
C ALA A 157 19.84 3.38 14.56
N THR A 158 18.69 3.79 14.02
CA THR A 158 17.39 3.58 14.66
C THR A 158 17.06 2.09 14.73
N ASN A 159 16.59 1.66 15.91
CA ASN A 159 16.02 0.34 16.13
C ASN A 159 14.51 0.48 16.29
N PHE A 160 13.78 -0.29 15.50
CA PHE A 160 12.34 -0.34 15.49
C PHE A 160 11.83 -1.50 16.34
N SER A 161 10.72 -1.29 17.05
CA SER A 161 9.99 -2.37 17.70
C SER A 161 8.49 -2.13 17.72
N TRP A 162 7.73 -3.22 17.65
CA TRP A 162 6.28 -3.24 17.65
C TRP A 162 5.77 -4.56 18.23
N THR A 163 4.46 -4.67 18.49
CA THR A 163 3.85 -5.96 18.84
C THR A 163 3.64 -6.78 17.57
N PRO A 164 4.29 -7.95 17.40
CA PRO A 164 4.14 -8.76 16.19
C PRO A 164 2.71 -9.27 16.02
N GLY A 165 2.27 -9.37 14.77
CA GLY A 165 1.00 -10.00 14.42
C GLY A 165 1.05 -11.52 14.47
N THR A 166 -0.10 -12.14 14.29
CA THR A 166 -0.29 -13.59 14.16
C THR A 166 -0.46 -14.04 12.71
N ASN A 167 -0.73 -13.12 11.78
CA ASN A 167 -0.83 -13.41 10.36
C ASN A 167 0.58 -13.55 9.73
N ALA A 168 0.92 -14.76 9.26
CA ALA A 168 2.22 -15.06 8.66
C ALA A 168 2.45 -14.38 7.29
N ASP A 169 1.37 -13.94 6.63
CA ASP A 169 1.44 -13.22 5.36
C ASP A 169 1.55 -11.70 5.58
N ALA A 170 1.44 -11.23 6.83
CA ALA A 170 1.63 -9.82 7.16
C ALA A 170 3.11 -9.43 7.12
N HIS A 171 3.35 -8.19 6.71
CA HIS A 171 4.65 -7.56 6.78
C HIS A 171 4.52 -6.11 7.23
N ILE A 172 5.66 -5.52 7.61
CA ILE A 172 5.75 -4.12 7.99
C ILE A 172 6.45 -3.36 6.87
N THR A 173 5.85 -2.26 6.45
CA THR A 173 6.49 -1.26 5.61
C THR A 173 6.95 -0.11 6.49
N ILE A 174 8.23 0.22 6.42
CA ILE A 174 8.86 1.34 7.13
C ILE A 174 9.24 2.38 6.07
N SER A 175 8.76 3.61 6.23
CA SER A 175 9.16 4.72 5.35
C SER A 175 9.67 5.91 6.15
N ALA A 176 10.77 6.52 5.70
CA ALA A 176 11.32 7.73 6.29
C ALA A 176 11.96 8.61 5.20
N ALA A 177 11.95 9.93 5.40
CA ALA A 177 12.50 10.86 4.43
C ALA A 177 13.32 11.96 5.11
N ASN A 178 14.53 12.19 4.60
CA ASN A 178 15.37 13.32 4.96
C ASN A 178 15.39 14.36 3.84
N ILE A 179 15.26 15.63 4.19
CA ILE A 179 15.38 16.73 3.24
C ILE A 179 16.66 17.51 3.57
N SER A 180 17.53 17.67 2.58
CA SER A 180 18.75 18.47 2.67
C SER A 180 18.63 19.71 1.78
N PHE A 181 18.92 20.88 2.35
CA PHE A 181 18.92 22.17 1.65
C PHE A 181 20.32 22.70 1.33
N ALA A 182 21.34 21.84 1.42
CA ALA A 182 22.72 22.22 1.12
C ALA A 182 22.94 22.32 -0.41
N GLY A 183 22.50 23.43 -1.01
CA GLY A 183 22.54 23.65 -2.45
C GLY A 183 21.17 23.38 -3.08
N THR A 184 21.11 22.46 -4.05
CA THR A 184 19.83 21.96 -4.56
C THR A 184 19.14 21.15 -3.48
N ALA A 185 17.82 21.32 -3.33
CA ALA A 185 17.06 20.54 -2.37
C ALA A 185 17.05 19.06 -2.80
N LEU A 186 17.58 18.20 -1.94
CA LEU A 186 17.58 16.75 -2.13
C LEU A 186 16.66 16.11 -1.09
N VAL A 187 15.86 15.14 -1.54
CA VAL A 187 15.04 14.30 -0.67
C VAL A 187 15.60 12.89 -0.74
N THR A 188 16.12 12.39 0.38
CA THR A 188 16.50 10.98 0.51
C THR A 188 15.35 10.25 1.17
N VAL A 189 14.77 9.27 0.47
CA VAL A 189 13.70 8.40 0.96
C VAL A 189 14.28 7.02 1.23
N VAL A 190 13.96 6.45 2.38
CA VAL A 190 14.20 5.04 2.68
C VAL A 190 12.86 4.35 2.82
N THR A 191 12.71 3.23 2.13
CA THR A 191 11.54 2.35 2.24
C THR A 191 12.03 0.93 2.49
N CYS A 192 11.56 0.29 3.55
CA CYS A 192 11.86 -1.10 3.85
C CYS A 192 10.58 -1.91 3.95
N VAL A 193 10.61 -3.13 3.42
CA VAL A 193 9.57 -4.13 3.61
C VAL A 193 10.17 -5.23 4.48
N VAL A 194 9.62 -5.47 5.66
CA VAL A 194 10.22 -6.35 6.67
C VAL A 194 9.22 -7.34 7.21
N THR A 195 9.70 -8.50 7.66
CA THR A 195 8.84 -9.49 8.30
C THR A 195 8.21 -8.92 9.58
N ASP A 196 6.94 -9.25 9.85
CA ASP A 196 6.24 -8.84 11.08
C ASP A 196 6.66 -9.69 12.30
N ASP A 197 7.94 -9.60 12.69
CA ASP A 197 8.53 -10.35 13.81
C ASP A 197 8.74 -9.51 15.09
N GLY A 198 8.34 -8.23 15.04
CA GLY A 198 8.30 -7.32 16.19
C GLY A 198 9.50 -6.41 16.33
N GLN A 199 10.53 -6.53 15.48
CA GLN A 199 11.72 -5.68 15.57
C GLN A 199 12.46 -5.54 14.24
N PHE A 200 13.11 -4.40 14.04
CA PHE A 200 13.96 -4.21 12.86
C PHE A 200 15.10 -3.23 13.14
N SER A 201 16.22 -3.46 12.47
CA SER A 201 17.34 -2.53 12.38
C SER A 201 17.77 -2.47 10.91
N PHE A 202 18.07 -1.27 10.41
CA PHE A 202 18.52 -1.12 9.04
C PHE A 202 19.77 -2.00 8.77
N PRO A 203 19.82 -2.75 7.65
CA PRO A 203 21.03 -3.45 7.23
C PRO A 203 22.21 -2.48 7.08
N SER A 204 23.44 -2.93 7.31
CA SER A 204 24.62 -2.05 7.24
C SER A 204 24.79 -1.35 5.89
N GLN A 205 24.37 -2.01 4.80
CA GLN A 205 24.37 -1.41 3.46
C GLN A 205 23.39 -0.23 3.40
N THR A 206 22.15 -0.42 3.85
CA THR A 206 21.13 0.63 3.94
C THR A 206 21.60 1.79 4.83
N GLN A 207 22.23 1.50 5.97
CA GLN A 207 22.80 2.56 6.83
C GLN A 207 23.84 3.41 6.10
N SER A 208 24.71 2.75 5.33
CA SER A 208 25.72 3.42 4.51
C SER A 208 25.10 4.26 3.39
N ASP A 209 24.05 3.74 2.74
CA ASP A 209 23.37 4.40 1.62
C ASP A 209 22.57 5.63 2.09
N MET A 210 21.97 5.56 3.28
CA MET A 210 21.33 6.72 3.92
C MET A 210 22.34 7.82 4.25
N GLY A 211 23.55 7.43 4.65
CA GLY A 211 24.62 8.32 5.09
C GLY A 211 24.45 8.86 6.51
N ASP A 212 25.57 9.21 7.15
CA ASP A 212 25.63 9.60 8.57
C ASP A 212 24.79 10.85 8.92
N SER A 213 24.47 11.68 7.93
CA SER A 213 23.67 12.89 8.12
C SER A 213 22.17 12.67 7.98
N PHE A 214 21.71 11.47 7.62
CA PHE A 214 20.29 11.19 7.48
C PHE A 214 19.56 11.36 8.81
N ASN A 215 18.56 12.23 8.80
CA ASN A 215 17.69 12.46 9.95
C ASN A 215 16.27 12.78 9.44
N SER A 216 15.33 11.86 9.67
CA SER A 216 13.95 12.06 9.25
C SER A 216 13.26 13.07 10.17
N ILE A 217 13.32 14.35 9.81
CA ILE A 217 12.79 15.46 10.61
C ILE A 217 11.26 15.46 10.73
N LEU A 218 10.58 14.75 9.83
CA LEU A 218 9.12 14.57 9.86
C LEU A 218 8.72 13.28 10.60
N GLY A 219 9.67 12.58 11.24
CA GLY A 219 9.48 11.21 11.69
C GLY A 219 9.46 10.23 10.52
N GLY A 220 9.02 9.00 10.73
CA GLY A 220 8.66 8.10 9.64
C GLY A 220 7.37 7.37 9.97
N SER A 221 6.87 6.64 8.98
CA SER A 221 5.69 5.81 9.12
C SER A 221 6.08 4.35 9.23
N LEU A 222 5.33 3.64 10.07
CA LEU A 222 5.27 2.19 10.06
C LEU A 222 3.84 1.77 9.73
N THR A 223 3.71 0.82 8.84
CA THR A 223 2.43 0.28 8.42
C THR A 223 2.52 -1.22 8.36
N ARG A 224 1.60 -1.93 9.04
CA ARG A 224 1.39 -3.36 8.84
C ARG A 224 0.51 -3.54 7.62
N GLN A 225 0.86 -4.45 6.73
CA GLN A 225 0.12 -4.68 5.50
C GLN A 225 -0.08 -6.18 5.26
N VAL A 226 -1.24 -6.53 4.70
CA VAL A 226 -1.58 -7.86 4.21
C VAL A 226 -2.20 -7.70 2.83
N PHE A 227 -1.81 -8.56 1.90
CA PHE A 227 -2.30 -8.51 0.52
C PHE A 227 -2.93 -9.84 0.14
N THR A 228 -4.00 -9.80 -0.65
CA THR A 228 -4.51 -10.96 -1.37
C THR A 228 -4.53 -10.68 -2.86
N PHE A 229 -4.39 -11.74 -3.65
CA PHE A 229 -4.29 -11.66 -5.09
C PHE A 229 -5.31 -12.60 -5.74
N GLN A 230 -6.08 -12.08 -6.68
CA GLN A 230 -6.94 -12.88 -7.55
C GLN A 230 -6.69 -12.56 -9.01
N GLN A 231 -6.81 -13.56 -9.87
CA GLN A 231 -6.63 -13.40 -11.30
C GLN A 231 -7.72 -14.14 -12.08
N GLN A 232 -8.16 -13.53 -13.17
CA GLN A 232 -9.06 -14.13 -14.14
C GLN A 232 -8.60 -13.76 -15.56
N GLY A 233 -8.00 -14.71 -16.29
CA GLY A 233 -7.46 -14.43 -17.63
C GLY A 233 -6.38 -13.34 -17.60
N ASN A 234 -6.58 -12.29 -18.38
CA ASN A 234 -5.69 -11.12 -18.47
C ASN A 234 -6.01 -10.01 -17.45
N THR A 235 -6.78 -10.29 -16.40
CA THR A 235 -7.07 -9.33 -15.33
C THR A 235 -6.60 -9.81 -13.97
N ALA A 236 -6.16 -8.87 -13.15
CA ALA A 236 -5.75 -9.09 -11.77
C ALA A 236 -6.45 -8.13 -10.82
N LEU A 237 -6.78 -8.62 -9.63
CA LEU A 237 -7.29 -7.89 -8.49
C LEU A 237 -6.32 -8.10 -7.32
N ILE A 238 -5.79 -7.01 -6.78
CA ILE A 238 -4.98 -7.00 -5.57
C ILE A 238 -5.79 -6.27 -4.51
N LEU A 239 -5.95 -6.90 -3.37
CA LEU A 239 -6.58 -6.28 -2.21
C LEU A 239 -5.54 -6.13 -1.12
N THR A 240 -5.55 -4.98 -0.48
CA THR A 240 -4.62 -4.63 0.59
C THR A 240 -5.43 -4.26 1.81
N ALA A 241 -5.01 -4.77 2.97
CA ALA A 241 -5.45 -4.25 4.26
C ALA A 241 -4.22 -3.70 4.96
N THR A 242 -4.30 -2.46 5.43
CA THR A 242 -3.21 -1.79 6.12
C THR A 242 -3.62 -1.41 7.53
N SER A 243 -2.66 -1.35 8.45
CA SER A 243 -2.82 -0.74 9.76
C SER A 243 -1.61 0.12 10.06
N SER A 244 -1.83 1.41 10.32
CA SER A 244 -0.78 2.37 10.68
C SER A 244 -0.86 2.80 12.14
N SER A 245 0.27 3.28 12.66
CA SER A 245 0.45 3.84 14.00
C SER A 245 0.72 5.34 13.98
#